data_AF-A0AAU9CME0-F1
#
_entry.id   AF-A0AAU9CME0-F1
#
_cell.length_a   1.000
_cell.length_b   1.000
_cell.length_c   1.000
_cell.angle_alpha   90.00
_cell.angle_beta   90.00
_cell.angle_gamma   90.00
#
_symmetry.space_group_name_H-M   'P 1'
#
loop_
_entity.id
_entity.type
_entity.pdbx_description
1 polymer ?
#
loop_
_entity_poly.entity_id
_entity_poly.type
_entity_poly.pdbx_seq_one_letter_code
_entity_poly.pdbx_strand_id
1 'polypeptide(L)'
;MDLQRQAPIKTLLVDDAPSNNFIDNAEGEGLDLKPVSNVEGMRKILESENHVFDAVILDVRFYEDQSEGRTTQAAYRQAREYLSNKDLKYFTYTGQDSIKKDDSFHETYGFDDDENFLYKKGIDEDKLIEDIKSFVTEEGENWKLKNRHTHIFSASAIDHLQLLEPDLLKLAKTLDSINTGDQDVEDLFNCCRRIIENIFKACATQEILPNHFVANEVALNPSSRFLSGQKAEHNYIAFKPTGGHSPFPKSVANVLRSILEITNEGSHSNLTQDCTPHQRTYLLTAVINNLFALVSWTKDHLSKNDLQKKQWSQTSVSRRRRGSRN
;
A
#
# COMPACT_ATOMS: atom_id res chain seq x y z
N MET A 1 -17.57 18.65 -10.37
CA MET A 1 -17.85 17.24 -10.72
C MET A 1 -16.51 16.62 -11.00
N ASP A 2 -15.86 16.06 -9.97
CA ASP A 2 -14.69 15.24 -10.20
C ASP A 2 -15.18 13.95 -10.86
N LEU A 3 -14.78 13.73 -12.11
CA LEU A 3 -14.76 12.40 -12.69
C LEU A 3 -14.01 11.53 -11.67
N GLN A 4 -14.70 10.59 -11.03
CA GLN A 4 -14.04 9.58 -10.21
C GLN A 4 -13.06 8.85 -11.12
N ARG A 5 -11.79 9.28 -11.11
CA ARG A 5 -10.72 8.53 -11.73
C ARG A 5 -10.68 7.20 -10.98
N GLN A 6 -11.11 6.14 -11.66
CA GLN A 6 -10.96 4.79 -11.16
C GLN A 6 -9.47 4.55 -10.87
N ALA A 7 -9.19 3.78 -9.82
CA ALA A 7 -7.81 3.37 -9.56
C ALA A 7 -7.28 2.63 -10.79
N PRO A 8 -6.06 2.96 -11.27
CA PRO A 8 -5.46 2.22 -12.38
C PRO A 8 -5.35 0.74 -12.00
N ILE A 9 -5.59 -0.15 -12.97
CA ILE A 9 -5.43 -1.58 -12.76
C ILE A 9 -3.94 -1.87 -12.85
N LYS A 10 -3.30 -2.18 -11.72
CA LYS A 10 -1.86 -2.43 -11.69
C LYS A 10 -1.59 -3.85 -12.16
N THR A 11 -0.84 -4.01 -13.24
CA THR A 11 -0.60 -5.31 -13.85
C THR A 11 0.90 -5.55 -14.04
N LEU A 12 1.37 -6.71 -13.57
CA LEU A 12 2.76 -7.12 -13.76
C LEU A 12 2.88 -7.83 -15.11
N LEU A 13 3.77 -7.36 -15.99
CA LEU A 13 4.04 -7.99 -17.28
C LEU A 13 5.36 -8.76 -17.20
N VAL A 14 5.31 -10.09 -17.29
CA VAL A 14 6.49 -10.96 -17.29
C VAL A 14 6.81 -11.38 -18.72
N ASP A 15 7.78 -10.69 -19.33
CA ASP A 15 8.15 -10.81 -20.74
C ASP A 15 9.62 -10.37 -20.90
N ASP A 16 10.44 -11.16 -21.58
CA ASP A 16 11.85 -10.85 -21.82
C ASP A 16 12.04 -9.77 -22.90
N ALA A 17 11.07 -9.63 -23.80
CA ALA A 17 11.06 -8.66 -24.88
C ALA A 17 9.65 -8.05 -25.07
N PRO A 18 9.15 -7.28 -24.09
CA PRO A 18 7.84 -6.66 -24.19
C PRO A 18 7.79 -5.63 -25.32
N SER A 19 6.69 -5.60 -26.06
CA SER A 19 6.44 -4.60 -27.10
C SER A 19 6.01 -3.27 -26.49
N ASN A 20 6.77 -2.19 -26.76
CA ASN A 20 6.37 -0.84 -26.33
C ASN A 20 4.98 -0.45 -26.85
N ASN A 21 4.62 -0.85 -28.07
CA ASN A 21 3.30 -0.55 -28.63
C ASN A 21 2.17 -1.19 -27.81
N PHE A 22 2.38 -2.42 -27.33
CA PHE A 22 1.41 -3.09 -26.47
C PHE A 22 1.31 -2.39 -25.11
N ILE A 23 2.46 -1.99 -24.53
CA ILE A 23 2.50 -1.28 -23.27
C ILE A 23 1.74 0.05 -23.38
N ASP A 24 2.06 0.87 -24.38
CA ASP A 24 1.42 2.16 -24.61
C ASP A 24 -0.10 2.01 -24.81
N ASN A 25 -0.53 0.98 -25.55
CA ASN A 25 -1.96 0.70 -25.77
C ASN A 25 -2.66 0.30 -24.46
N ALA A 26 -2.08 -0.63 -23.70
CA ALA A 26 -2.64 -1.09 -22.42
C ALA A 26 -2.73 0.04 -21.39
N GLU A 27 -1.70 0.89 -21.30
CA GLU A 27 -1.71 2.07 -20.42
C GLU A 27 -2.77 3.10 -20.85
N GLY A 28 -2.93 3.33 -22.16
CA GLY A 28 -4.01 4.14 -22.71
C GLY A 28 -5.41 3.64 -22.35
N GLU A 29 -5.55 2.32 -22.21
CA GLU A 29 -6.79 1.62 -21.82
C GLU A 29 -6.98 1.47 -20.30
N GLY A 30 -6.03 1.96 -19.49
CA GLY A 30 -6.13 2.01 -18.03
C GLY A 30 -5.46 0.87 -17.26
N LEU A 31 -4.60 0.06 -17.92
CA LEU A 31 -3.72 -0.92 -17.28
C LEU A 31 -2.35 -0.29 -17.02
N ASP A 32 -1.97 -0.13 -15.75
CA ASP A 32 -0.64 0.34 -15.34
C ASP A 32 0.34 -0.85 -15.36
N LEU A 33 1.13 -0.97 -16.43
CA LEU A 33 2.00 -2.11 -16.66
C LEU A 33 3.38 -1.92 -16.03
N LYS A 34 3.80 -2.89 -15.22
CA LYS A 34 5.20 -3.00 -14.75
C LYS A 34 5.89 -4.16 -15.45
N PRO A 35 6.78 -3.92 -16.43
CA PRO A 35 7.50 -5.00 -17.11
C PRO A 35 8.61 -5.59 -16.24
N VAL A 36 8.80 -6.90 -16.35
CA VAL A 36 9.91 -7.66 -15.75
C VAL A 36 10.28 -8.83 -16.67
N SER A 37 11.57 -9.13 -16.78
CA SER A 37 12.08 -10.04 -17.81
C SER A 37 12.24 -11.50 -17.36
N ASN A 38 12.04 -11.80 -16.08
CA ASN A 38 12.32 -13.14 -15.53
C ASN A 38 11.53 -13.48 -14.26
N VAL A 39 11.52 -14.77 -13.90
CA VAL A 39 10.85 -15.30 -12.70
C VAL A 39 11.42 -14.69 -11.42
N GLU A 40 12.75 -14.57 -11.31
CA GLU A 40 13.39 -14.03 -10.11
C GLU A 40 12.96 -12.57 -9.85
N GLY A 41 12.94 -11.74 -10.89
CA GLY A 41 12.46 -10.37 -10.82
C GLY A 41 10.98 -10.30 -10.47
N MET A 42 10.15 -11.16 -11.06
CA MET A 42 8.74 -11.29 -10.72
C MET A 42 8.57 -11.60 -9.22
N ARG A 43 9.26 -12.62 -8.70
CA ARG A 43 9.21 -12.99 -7.28
C ARG A 43 9.64 -11.85 -6.38
N LYS A 44 10.77 -11.19 -6.70
CA LYS A 44 11.28 -10.08 -5.90
C LYS A 44 10.28 -8.93 -5.83
N ILE A 45 9.68 -8.56 -6.96
CA ILE A 45 8.64 -7.51 -7.03
C ILE A 45 7.43 -7.93 -6.19
N LEU A 46 6.91 -9.14 -6.40
CA LEU A 46 5.74 -9.64 -5.68
C LEU A 46 6.00 -9.87 -4.18
N GLU A 47 7.24 -10.11 -3.76
CA GLU A 47 7.59 -10.18 -2.34
C GLU A 47 7.63 -8.80 -1.70
N SER A 48 8.17 -7.80 -2.39
CA SER A 48 8.23 -6.43 -1.89
C SER A 48 6.90 -5.67 -2.00
N GLU A 49 6.04 -6.05 -2.95
CA GLU A 49 4.87 -5.28 -3.39
C GLU A 49 3.61 -6.15 -3.55
N ASN A 50 3.49 -7.27 -2.81
CA ASN A 50 2.48 -8.32 -3.04
C ASN A 50 1.01 -7.85 -3.14
N HIS A 51 0.67 -6.72 -2.54
CA HIS A 51 -0.69 -6.18 -2.48
C HIS A 51 -0.97 -5.07 -3.52
N VAL A 52 0.02 -4.78 -4.35
CA VAL A 52 -0.02 -3.70 -5.31
C VAL A 52 -0.68 -4.15 -6.61
N PHE A 53 -0.39 -5.36 -7.10
CA PHE A 53 -0.88 -5.85 -8.39
C PHE A 53 -2.27 -6.48 -8.30
N ASP A 54 -3.08 -6.21 -9.31
CA ASP A 54 -4.44 -6.73 -9.48
C ASP A 54 -4.49 -7.91 -10.46
N ALA A 55 -3.52 -8.00 -11.38
CA ALA A 55 -3.36 -9.10 -12.34
C ALA A 55 -1.90 -9.25 -12.80
N VAL A 56 -1.58 -10.40 -13.40
CA VAL A 56 -0.28 -10.68 -14.01
C VAL A 56 -0.47 -11.12 -15.46
N ILE A 57 0.38 -10.64 -16.37
CA ILE A 57 0.49 -11.13 -17.74
C ILE A 57 1.78 -11.93 -17.85
N LEU A 58 1.72 -13.16 -18.36
CA LEU A 58 2.86 -14.05 -18.55
C LEU A 58 3.07 -14.34 -20.03
N ASP A 59 4.26 -14.06 -20.57
CA ASP A 59 4.71 -14.77 -21.76
C ASP A 59 5.03 -16.22 -21.38
N VAL A 60 4.94 -17.11 -22.35
CA VAL A 60 5.32 -18.52 -22.25
C VAL A 60 6.84 -18.69 -22.45
N ARG A 61 7.50 -17.70 -23.07
CA ARG A 61 8.95 -17.67 -23.23
C ARG A 61 9.55 -16.49 -22.48
N PHE A 62 10.17 -16.77 -21.35
CA PHE A 62 10.99 -15.83 -20.61
C PHE A 62 11.99 -16.60 -19.75
N TYR A 63 12.93 -15.90 -19.15
CA TYR A 63 14.05 -16.51 -18.43
C TYR A 63 13.71 -16.81 -16.95
N GLU A 64 14.36 -17.82 -16.37
CA GLU A 64 14.29 -18.06 -14.92
C GLU A 64 14.99 -16.94 -14.13
N ASP A 65 16.17 -16.54 -14.59
CA ASP A 65 17.05 -15.54 -13.98
C ASP A 65 17.71 -14.65 -15.06
N GLN A 66 18.66 -13.79 -14.67
CA GLN A 66 19.40 -12.94 -15.62
C GLN A 66 20.47 -13.69 -16.43
N SER A 67 20.70 -14.98 -16.17
CA SER A 67 21.65 -15.77 -16.94
C SER A 67 20.98 -16.34 -18.18
N GLU A 68 21.45 -15.90 -19.36
CA GLU A 68 20.99 -16.39 -20.64
C GLU A 68 21.17 -17.92 -20.72
N GLY A 69 20.08 -18.67 -20.89
CA GLY A 69 20.15 -20.09 -21.25
C GLY A 69 19.33 -21.09 -20.44
N ARG A 70 18.58 -20.68 -19.40
CA ARG A 70 17.66 -21.60 -18.68
C ARG A 70 16.31 -21.73 -19.39
N THR A 71 15.79 -22.95 -19.36
CA THR A 71 14.62 -23.43 -20.11
C THR A 71 13.36 -22.61 -19.82
N THR A 72 12.77 -22.02 -20.86
CA THR A 72 11.54 -21.20 -20.81
C THR A 72 10.33 -21.92 -20.22
N GLN A 73 10.20 -23.23 -20.46
CA GLN A 73 9.10 -24.03 -19.93
C GLN A 73 9.16 -24.19 -18.40
N ALA A 74 10.34 -24.39 -17.84
CA ALA A 74 10.51 -24.48 -16.40
C ALA A 74 10.26 -23.12 -15.72
N ALA A 75 10.72 -22.02 -16.35
CA ALA A 75 10.42 -20.66 -15.91
C ALA A 75 8.91 -20.39 -15.84
N TYR A 76 8.18 -20.73 -16.91
CA TYR A 76 6.74 -20.56 -16.99
C TYR A 76 5.99 -21.36 -15.90
N ARG A 77 6.33 -22.65 -15.72
CA ARG A 77 5.74 -23.50 -14.69
C ARG A 77 6.01 -22.96 -13.28
N GLN A 78 7.24 -22.53 -13.02
CA GLN A 78 7.61 -21.92 -11.75
C GLN A 78 6.86 -20.62 -11.46
N ALA A 79 6.59 -19.81 -12.49
CA ALA A 79 5.80 -18.60 -12.33
C ALA A 79 4.34 -18.92 -12.02
N ARG A 80 3.70 -19.83 -12.77
CA ARG A 80 2.32 -20.26 -12.52
C ARG A 80 2.14 -20.79 -11.10
N GLU A 81 2.99 -21.72 -10.67
CA GLU A 81 2.92 -22.29 -9.33
C GLU A 81 3.05 -21.19 -8.25
N TYR A 82 3.98 -20.25 -8.45
CA TYR A 82 4.16 -19.12 -7.54
C TYR A 82 2.92 -18.22 -7.47
N LEU A 83 2.33 -17.88 -8.61
CA LEU A 83 1.15 -17.00 -8.69
C LEU A 83 -0.10 -17.67 -8.11
N SER A 84 -0.31 -18.97 -8.38
CA SER A 84 -1.38 -19.76 -7.77
C SER A 84 -1.25 -19.80 -6.25
N ASN A 85 -0.04 -19.98 -5.71
CA ASN A 85 0.21 -19.95 -4.27
C ASN A 85 -0.03 -18.55 -3.63
N LYS A 86 -0.04 -17.50 -4.45
CA LYS A 86 -0.30 -16.11 -4.03
C LYS A 86 -1.76 -15.69 -4.23
N ASP A 87 -2.60 -16.57 -4.79
CA ASP A 87 -3.97 -16.25 -5.21
C ASP A 87 -4.02 -15.05 -6.16
N LEU A 88 -3.00 -14.93 -7.03
CA LEU A 88 -2.90 -13.88 -8.05
C LEU A 88 -3.29 -14.45 -9.40
N LYS A 89 -4.31 -13.84 -10.02
CA LYS A 89 -4.75 -14.23 -11.34
C LYS A 89 -3.71 -13.83 -12.39
N TYR A 90 -3.42 -14.76 -13.29
CA TYR A 90 -2.53 -14.55 -14.42
C TYR A 90 -3.22 -14.82 -15.76
N PHE A 91 -2.73 -14.15 -16.80
CA PHE A 91 -3.19 -14.22 -18.18
C PHE A 91 -2.00 -14.54 -19.06
N THR A 92 -2.12 -15.54 -19.93
CA THR A 92 -1.01 -15.97 -20.78
C THR A 92 -1.04 -15.21 -22.09
N TYR A 93 0.01 -14.46 -22.40
CA TYR A 93 0.10 -13.64 -23.60
C TYR A 93 1.37 -13.96 -24.39
N THR A 94 1.23 -14.67 -25.52
CA THR A 94 2.41 -15.23 -26.21
C THR A 94 2.29 -15.20 -27.73
N GLY A 95 3.44 -15.12 -28.40
CA GLY A 95 3.55 -15.04 -29.87
C GLY A 95 3.77 -16.38 -30.54
N GLN A 96 3.76 -17.50 -29.80
CA GLN A 96 3.97 -18.82 -30.40
C GLN A 96 2.80 -19.20 -31.32
N ASP A 97 3.04 -19.46 -32.60
CA ASP A 97 1.94 -19.73 -33.54
C ASP A 97 1.13 -21.01 -33.27
N SER A 98 1.66 -21.93 -32.45
CA SER A 98 1.08 -23.25 -32.13
C SER A 98 0.11 -23.29 -30.95
N ILE A 99 -0.18 -22.15 -30.31
CA ILE A 99 -0.92 -22.04 -29.03
C ILE A 99 -2.32 -22.69 -29.01
N LYS A 100 -3.06 -22.64 -30.12
CA LYS A 100 -4.51 -23.01 -30.16
C LYS A 100 -4.81 -24.32 -30.91
N LYS A 101 -3.80 -25.12 -31.27
CA LYS A 101 -3.97 -26.21 -32.25
C LYS A 101 -3.31 -27.54 -31.92
N ASP A 102 -2.58 -27.66 -30.82
CA ASP A 102 -1.81 -28.87 -30.57
C ASP A 102 -1.89 -29.28 -29.09
N ASP A 103 -2.40 -30.49 -28.84
CA ASP A 103 -2.46 -31.12 -27.53
C ASP A 103 -1.06 -31.13 -26.87
N SER A 104 0.00 -31.13 -27.70
CA SER A 104 1.40 -31.03 -27.28
C SER A 104 1.72 -29.71 -26.55
N PHE A 105 1.11 -28.58 -26.92
CA PHE A 105 1.33 -27.29 -26.26
C PHE A 105 0.69 -27.27 -24.88
N HIS A 106 -0.52 -27.81 -24.79
CA HIS A 106 -1.26 -27.97 -23.54
C HIS A 106 -0.48 -28.85 -22.56
N GLU A 107 0.02 -30.01 -23.02
CA GLU A 107 0.82 -30.93 -22.21
C GLU A 107 2.17 -30.33 -21.80
N THR A 108 2.81 -29.59 -22.71
CA THR A 108 4.10 -28.94 -22.46
C THR A 108 3.99 -27.88 -21.36
N TYR A 109 3.03 -26.97 -21.47
CA TYR A 109 2.93 -25.84 -20.53
C TYR A 109 1.91 -26.03 -19.41
N GLY A 110 1.23 -27.20 -19.39
CA GLY A 110 0.27 -27.60 -18.36
C GLY A 110 -1.05 -26.84 -18.44
N PHE A 111 -1.50 -26.49 -19.64
CA PHE A 111 -2.81 -25.86 -19.82
C PHE A 111 -3.87 -26.97 -19.87
N ASP A 112 -4.75 -27.00 -18.89
CA ASP A 112 -5.98 -27.81 -18.99
C ASP A 112 -6.90 -27.17 -20.04
N ASP A 113 -7.76 -27.98 -20.67
CA ASP A 113 -8.72 -27.54 -21.71
C ASP A 113 -9.68 -26.42 -21.26
N ASP A 114 -9.70 -26.09 -19.96
CA ASP A 114 -10.55 -25.07 -19.32
C ASP A 114 -9.89 -23.70 -19.11
N GLU A 115 -8.62 -23.47 -19.51
CA GLU A 115 -8.00 -22.15 -19.32
C GLU A 115 -8.39 -21.14 -20.42
N ASN A 116 -9.51 -20.42 -20.18
CA ASN A 116 -10.01 -19.28 -20.97
C ASN A 116 -9.05 -18.07 -21.11
N PHE A 117 -7.82 -18.14 -20.56
CA PHE A 117 -6.93 -16.98 -20.36
C PHE A 117 -5.64 -17.07 -21.21
N LEU A 118 -5.77 -17.55 -22.45
CA LEU A 118 -4.65 -17.71 -23.39
C LEU A 118 -4.84 -16.81 -24.62
N TYR A 119 -3.90 -15.89 -24.81
CA TYR A 119 -3.98 -14.77 -25.75
C TYR A 119 -2.77 -14.76 -26.67
N LYS A 120 -3.02 -14.53 -27.96
CA LYS A 120 -1.98 -14.48 -28.99
C LYS A 120 -1.50 -13.05 -29.25
N LYS A 121 -0.18 -12.82 -29.17
CA LYS A 121 0.48 -11.55 -29.51
C LYS A 121 0.09 -11.06 -30.91
N GLY A 122 -0.26 -9.78 -31.04
CA GLY A 122 -0.71 -9.16 -32.29
C GLY A 122 -2.09 -9.57 -32.81
N ILE A 123 -2.86 -10.38 -32.05
CA ILE A 123 -4.22 -10.79 -32.43
C ILE A 123 -5.22 -10.54 -31.29
N ASP A 124 -4.93 -11.03 -30.10
CA ASP A 124 -5.87 -11.04 -28.97
C ASP A 124 -5.59 -9.90 -27.96
N GLU A 125 -4.89 -8.83 -28.36
CA GLU A 125 -4.47 -7.73 -27.46
C GLU A 125 -5.65 -7.01 -26.81
N ASP A 126 -6.61 -6.54 -27.61
CA ASP A 126 -7.79 -5.85 -27.11
C ASP A 126 -8.62 -6.76 -26.20
N LYS A 127 -8.73 -8.05 -26.57
CA LYS A 127 -9.44 -9.05 -25.78
C LYS A 127 -8.75 -9.32 -24.44
N LEU A 128 -7.42 -9.42 -24.42
CA LEU A 128 -6.63 -9.58 -23.19
C LEU A 128 -6.89 -8.41 -22.24
N ILE A 129 -6.82 -7.19 -22.75
CA ILE A 129 -7.07 -5.97 -21.99
C ILE A 129 -8.51 -5.96 -21.43
N GLU A 130 -9.50 -6.31 -22.25
CA GLU A 130 -10.91 -6.39 -21.84
C GLU A 130 -11.14 -7.46 -20.76
N ASP A 131 -10.60 -8.66 -20.94
CA ASP A 131 -10.77 -9.77 -19.99
C ASP A 131 -10.07 -9.47 -18.65
N ILE A 132 -8.90 -8.82 -18.66
CA ILE A 132 -8.25 -8.33 -17.43
C ILE A 132 -9.13 -7.31 -16.72
N LYS A 133 -9.66 -6.33 -17.46
CA LYS A 133 -10.56 -5.30 -16.90
C LYS A 133 -11.81 -5.94 -16.31
N SER A 134 -12.45 -6.87 -17.02
CA SER A 134 -13.63 -7.60 -16.53
C SER A 134 -13.29 -8.35 -15.25
N PHE A 135 -12.25 -9.19 -15.27
CA PHE A 135 -11.84 -9.96 -14.09
C PHE A 135 -11.55 -9.07 -12.88
N VAL A 136 -10.75 -8.00 -13.05
CA VAL A 136 -10.38 -7.14 -11.93
C VAL A 136 -11.59 -6.38 -11.38
N THR A 137 -12.48 -5.92 -12.24
CA THR A 137 -13.68 -5.17 -11.82
C THR A 137 -14.76 -6.06 -11.21
N GLU A 138 -14.91 -7.29 -11.71
CA GLU A 138 -15.96 -8.24 -11.31
C GLU A 138 -15.54 -9.19 -10.19
N GLU A 139 -14.26 -9.55 -10.09
CA GLU A 139 -13.74 -10.55 -9.14
C GLU A 139 -12.62 -9.99 -8.24
N GLY A 140 -11.86 -8.99 -8.68
CA GLY A 140 -10.71 -8.43 -7.95
C GLY A 140 -11.06 -7.69 -6.65
N GLU A 141 -11.10 -8.40 -5.52
CA GLU A 141 -11.45 -7.82 -4.21
C GLU A 141 -10.59 -6.61 -3.81
N ASN A 142 -9.28 -6.70 -4.02
CA ASN A 142 -8.35 -5.61 -3.69
C ASN A 142 -8.68 -4.35 -4.50
N TRP A 143 -8.91 -4.50 -5.81
CA TRP A 143 -9.27 -3.38 -6.67
C TRP A 143 -10.62 -2.78 -6.29
N LYS A 144 -11.63 -3.62 -6.00
CA LYS A 144 -12.95 -3.16 -5.52
C LYS A 144 -12.83 -2.35 -4.22
N LEU A 145 -12.00 -2.79 -3.28
CA LEU A 145 -11.72 -2.05 -2.04
C LEU A 145 -11.01 -0.73 -2.31
N LYS A 146 -9.97 -0.74 -3.16
CA LYS A 146 -9.25 0.47 -3.56
C LYS A 146 -10.19 1.49 -4.21
N ASN A 147 -11.08 1.03 -5.09
CA ASN A 147 -12.04 1.88 -5.78
C ASN A 147 -13.12 2.43 -4.82
N ARG A 148 -13.66 1.60 -3.92
CA ARG A 148 -14.62 2.04 -2.88
C ARG A 148 -14.01 3.09 -1.96
N HIS A 149 -12.73 2.96 -1.67
CA HIS A 149 -11.98 3.85 -0.80
C HIS A 149 -10.95 4.71 -1.59
N THR A 150 -11.29 5.13 -2.82
CA THR A 150 -10.34 5.83 -3.71
C THR A 150 -9.65 7.02 -3.03
N HIS A 151 -10.36 7.75 -2.16
CA HIS A 151 -9.81 8.91 -1.49
C HIS A 151 -8.61 8.60 -0.57
N ILE A 152 -8.64 7.50 0.19
CA ILE A 152 -7.51 7.12 1.06
C ILE A 152 -6.37 6.49 0.24
N PHE A 153 -6.69 5.69 -0.78
CA PHE A 153 -5.67 5.03 -1.60
C PHE A 153 -4.95 6.00 -2.54
N SER A 154 -5.62 7.08 -2.94
CA SER A 154 -4.98 8.18 -3.67
C SER A 154 -3.95 8.96 -2.85
N ALA A 155 -3.87 8.75 -1.52
CA ALA A 155 -2.79 9.30 -0.71
C ALA A 155 -1.42 8.71 -1.09
N SER A 156 -1.38 7.53 -1.72
CA SER A 156 -0.15 6.90 -2.21
C SER A 156 0.62 7.73 -3.25
N ALA A 157 -0.01 8.75 -3.85
CA ALA A 157 0.65 9.70 -4.74
C ALA A 157 1.61 10.68 -4.03
N ILE A 158 1.63 10.69 -2.69
CA ILE A 158 2.51 11.55 -1.88
C ILE A 158 3.65 10.70 -1.31
N ASP A 159 4.88 11.21 -1.41
CA ASP A 159 6.06 10.55 -0.85
C ASP A 159 5.88 10.13 0.62
N HIS A 160 6.37 8.93 0.95
CA HIS A 160 6.16 8.19 2.19
C HIS A 160 4.73 7.71 2.45
N LEU A 161 3.71 8.27 1.80
CA LEU A 161 2.35 7.74 1.89
C LEU A 161 2.12 6.56 0.92
N GLN A 162 2.97 6.33 -0.08
CA GLN A 162 2.92 5.10 -0.90
C GLN A 162 3.14 3.83 -0.08
N LEU A 163 3.88 3.93 1.04
CA LEU A 163 4.16 2.80 1.93
C LEU A 163 2.95 2.39 2.77
N LEU A 164 1.84 3.13 2.70
CA LEU A 164 0.61 2.85 3.43
C LEU A 164 -0.25 1.78 2.77
N GLU A 165 -0.11 1.56 1.46
CA GLU A 165 -1.06 0.76 0.67
C GLU A 165 -1.33 -0.65 1.27
N PRO A 166 -0.31 -1.42 1.70
CA PRO A 166 -0.55 -2.73 2.33
C PRO A 166 -1.35 -2.64 3.63
N ASP A 167 -1.03 -1.69 4.51
CA ASP A 167 -1.72 -1.52 5.79
C ASP A 167 -3.15 -0.98 5.58
N LEU A 168 -3.35 -0.06 4.63
CA LEU A 168 -4.69 0.44 4.26
C LEU A 168 -5.57 -0.66 3.70
N LEU A 169 -5.03 -1.52 2.82
CA LEU A 169 -5.76 -2.65 2.25
C LEU A 169 -6.18 -3.64 3.33
N LYS A 170 -5.26 -3.98 4.24
CA LYS A 170 -5.56 -4.86 5.36
C LYS A 170 -6.67 -4.30 6.24
N LEU A 171 -6.59 -3.04 6.64
CA LEU A 171 -7.63 -2.40 7.45
C LEU A 171 -8.98 -2.28 6.72
N ALA A 172 -8.96 -2.01 5.41
CA ALA A 172 -10.17 -1.95 4.59
C ALA A 172 -10.85 -3.34 4.49
N LYS A 173 -10.07 -4.40 4.28
CA LYS A 173 -10.56 -5.79 4.33
C LYS A 173 -11.21 -6.10 5.67
N THR A 174 -10.54 -5.73 6.77
CA THR A 174 -11.08 -5.93 8.11
C THR A 174 -12.42 -5.22 8.30
N LEU A 175 -12.57 -3.97 7.84
CA LEU A 175 -13.84 -3.25 7.92
C LEU A 175 -14.98 -3.97 7.18
N ASP A 176 -14.70 -4.50 5.99
CA ASP A 176 -15.69 -5.23 5.19
C ASP A 176 -16.01 -6.61 5.79
N SER A 177 -15.08 -7.21 6.55
CA SER A 177 -15.21 -8.57 7.09
C SER A 177 -15.54 -8.64 8.59
N ILE A 178 -15.89 -7.52 9.25
CA ILE A 178 -15.85 -7.35 10.72
C ILE A 178 -16.86 -8.20 11.55
N ASN A 179 -17.55 -9.15 10.91
CA ASN A 179 -18.55 -10.00 11.53
C ASN A 179 -18.02 -11.15 12.43
N THR A 180 -16.72 -11.31 12.66
CA THR A 180 -16.19 -12.50 13.37
C THR A 180 -15.13 -12.17 14.42
N GLY A 181 -15.34 -12.65 15.65
CA GLY A 181 -14.63 -12.28 16.88
C GLY A 181 -13.19 -12.81 17.06
N ASP A 182 -12.50 -13.19 15.98
CA ASP A 182 -11.16 -13.80 16.00
C ASP A 182 -10.09 -12.95 15.28
N GLN A 183 -10.35 -11.66 15.06
CA GLN A 183 -9.34 -10.76 14.49
C GLN A 183 -8.17 -10.57 15.47
N ASP A 184 -6.94 -10.64 14.96
CA ASP A 184 -5.75 -10.23 15.70
C ASP A 184 -5.74 -8.69 15.85
N VAL A 185 -6.41 -8.22 16.90
CA VAL A 185 -6.58 -6.79 17.19
C VAL A 185 -5.23 -6.11 17.45
N GLU A 186 -4.25 -6.82 18.01
CA GLU A 186 -2.92 -6.28 18.29
C GLU A 186 -2.21 -5.94 16.98
N ASP A 187 -2.19 -6.88 16.05
CA ASP A 187 -1.64 -6.70 14.71
C ASP A 187 -2.35 -5.57 13.93
N LEU A 188 -3.68 -5.45 14.06
CA LEU A 188 -4.43 -4.35 13.44
C LEU A 188 -4.13 -2.98 14.05
N PHE A 189 -3.91 -2.88 15.37
CA PHE A 189 -3.45 -1.63 15.98
C PHE A 189 -2.00 -1.31 15.61
N ASN A 190 -1.15 -2.31 15.43
CA ASN A 190 0.19 -2.13 14.88
C ASN A 190 0.15 -1.60 13.43
N CYS A 191 -0.78 -2.08 12.58
CA CYS A 191 -1.05 -1.49 11.27
C CYS A 191 -1.43 0.00 11.38
N CYS A 192 -2.35 0.34 12.30
CA CYS A 192 -2.76 1.74 12.50
C CYS A 192 -1.57 2.64 12.89
N ARG A 193 -0.69 2.14 13.77
CA ARG A 193 0.51 2.86 14.21
C ARG A 193 1.50 3.09 13.07
N ARG A 194 1.79 2.07 12.25
CA ARG A 194 2.66 2.22 11.06
C ARG A 194 2.14 3.28 10.10
N ILE A 195 0.83 3.36 9.90
CA ILE A 195 0.22 4.41 9.08
C ILE A 195 0.51 5.81 9.66
N ILE A 196 0.34 6.00 10.97
CA ILE A 196 0.63 7.28 11.63
C ILE A 196 2.12 7.64 11.55
N GLU A 197 3.01 6.67 11.68
CA GLU A 197 4.46 6.87 11.54
C GLU A 197 4.83 7.40 10.15
N ASN A 198 4.22 6.83 9.10
CA ASN A 198 4.41 7.28 7.72
C ASN A 198 3.77 8.66 7.46
N ILE A 199 2.63 8.99 8.09
CA ILE A 199 2.09 10.36 8.09
C ILE A 199 3.11 11.35 8.68
N PHE A 200 3.76 11.01 9.79
CA PHE A 200 4.78 11.88 10.39
C PHE A 200 6.00 12.04 9.49
N LYS A 201 6.46 10.98 8.82
CA LYS A 201 7.55 11.06 7.83
C LYS A 201 7.17 11.94 6.64
N ALA A 202 5.95 11.83 6.13
CA ALA A 202 5.45 12.70 5.06
C ALA A 202 5.38 14.18 5.50
N CYS A 203 4.87 14.45 6.71
CA CYS A 203 4.86 15.81 7.28
C CYS A 203 6.28 16.37 7.47
N ALA A 204 7.24 15.53 7.85
CA ALA A 204 8.62 15.94 8.03
C ALA A 204 9.31 16.28 6.69
N THR A 205 9.05 15.48 5.67
CA THR A 205 9.49 15.72 4.28
C THR A 205 8.97 17.04 3.74
N GLN A 206 7.73 17.41 4.08
CA GLN A 206 7.14 18.70 3.73
C GLN A 206 7.52 19.84 4.69
N GLU A 207 8.41 19.59 5.65
CA GLU A 207 8.87 20.55 6.66
C GLU A 207 7.72 21.18 7.46
N ILE A 208 6.67 20.40 7.73
CA ILE A 208 5.58 20.72 8.66
C ILE A 208 5.92 20.19 10.06
N LEU A 209 6.69 19.09 10.11
CA LEU A 209 7.22 18.48 11.32
C LEU A 209 8.76 18.57 11.31
N PRO A 210 9.42 18.89 12.44
CA PRO A 210 10.88 18.81 12.51
C PRO A 210 11.38 17.39 12.23
N ASN A 211 12.32 17.23 11.29
CA ASN A 211 12.96 15.95 10.96
C ASN A 211 13.54 15.22 12.19
N HIS A 212 13.93 15.98 13.22
CA HIS A 212 14.40 15.44 14.50
C HIS A 212 13.44 14.43 15.15
N PHE A 213 12.14 14.54 14.89
CA PHE A 213 11.15 13.61 15.44
C PHE A 213 10.98 12.32 14.63
N VAL A 214 11.61 12.19 13.46
CA VAL A 214 11.45 11.03 12.56
C VAL A 214 12.76 10.45 12.04
N ALA A 215 13.91 11.06 12.36
CA ALA A 215 15.21 10.74 11.73
C ALA A 215 15.73 9.32 12.01
N ASN A 216 15.47 8.76 13.19
CA ASN A 216 15.90 7.41 13.56
C ASN A 216 14.68 6.53 13.81
N GLU A 217 14.02 6.79 14.94
CA GLU A 217 12.73 6.23 15.30
C GLU A 217 11.71 7.36 15.35
N VAL A 218 10.48 7.05 14.98
CA VAL A 218 9.41 8.05 15.01
C VAL A 218 8.99 8.31 16.45
N ALA A 219 9.26 9.52 16.93
CA ALA A 219 8.90 9.96 18.25
C ALA A 219 7.40 10.32 18.32
N LEU A 220 6.52 9.30 18.33
CA LEU A 220 5.07 9.46 18.17
C LEU A 220 4.43 10.53 19.09
N ASN A 221 4.74 10.44 20.40
CA ASN A 221 4.20 11.36 21.39
C ASN A 221 4.70 12.81 21.16
N PRO A 222 6.01 13.07 21.03
CA PRO A 222 6.51 14.38 20.62
C PRO A 222 5.92 14.89 19.29
N SER A 223 5.82 14.05 18.26
CA SER A 223 5.27 14.43 16.95
C SER A 223 3.81 14.86 17.05
N SER A 224 2.96 14.04 17.66
CA SER A 224 1.55 14.36 17.89
C SER A 224 1.38 15.64 18.70
N ARG A 225 2.19 15.82 19.75
CA ARG A 225 2.18 17.02 20.58
C ARG A 225 2.56 18.26 19.77
N PHE A 226 3.60 18.19 18.95
CA PHE A 226 4.03 19.30 18.12
C PHE A 226 2.94 19.70 17.10
N LEU A 227 2.37 18.72 16.39
CA LEU A 227 1.32 18.97 15.40
C LEU A 227 0.04 19.56 16.00
N SER A 228 -0.19 19.36 17.31
CA SER A 228 -1.28 20.00 18.07
C SER A 228 -0.99 21.45 18.49
N GLY A 229 0.13 22.04 18.05
CA GLY A 229 0.51 23.41 18.35
C GLY A 229 1.28 23.57 19.66
N GLN A 230 1.64 22.46 20.32
CA GLN A 230 2.32 22.49 21.62
C GLN A 230 3.84 22.39 21.47
N LYS A 231 4.57 22.87 22.49
CA LYS A 231 5.99 22.60 22.63
C LYS A 231 6.21 21.10 22.82
N ALA A 232 7.09 20.52 22.02
CA ALA A 232 7.49 19.13 22.09
C ALA A 232 9.01 19.01 22.25
N GLU A 233 9.45 18.00 22.99
CA GLU A 233 10.86 17.74 23.25
C GLU A 233 11.18 16.29 22.93
N HIS A 234 12.30 16.06 22.26
CA HIS A 234 12.84 14.73 22.02
C HIS A 234 14.38 14.81 22.05
N ASN A 235 15.04 13.88 22.73
CA ASN A 235 16.51 13.85 22.86
C ASN A 235 17.13 15.21 23.23
N TYR A 236 16.57 15.88 24.25
CA TYR A 236 17.02 17.18 24.78
C TYR A 236 16.94 18.36 23.81
N ILE A 237 16.26 18.19 22.67
CA ILE A 237 15.96 19.28 21.73
C ILE A 237 14.47 19.56 21.81
N ALA A 238 14.13 20.81 22.11
CA ALA A 238 12.76 21.26 22.14
C ALA A 238 12.42 22.09 20.91
N PHE A 239 11.25 21.81 20.34
CA PHE A 239 10.65 22.53 19.24
C PHE A 239 9.33 23.15 19.70
N LYS A 240 9.09 24.40 19.30
CA LYS A 240 7.84 25.10 19.56
C LYS A 240 7.32 25.71 18.26
N PRO A 241 6.07 25.42 17.86
CA PRO A 241 5.45 26.08 16.72
C PRO A 241 5.46 27.61 16.87
N THR A 242 5.76 28.32 15.79
CA THR A 242 5.76 29.78 15.72
C THR A 242 4.50 30.31 15.03
N GLY A 243 4.25 31.62 15.13
CA GLY A 243 3.11 32.24 14.45
C GLY A 243 1.74 32.02 15.11
N GLY A 244 1.70 31.38 16.29
CA GLY A 244 0.46 31.22 17.07
C GLY A 244 -0.55 30.21 16.47
N HIS A 245 -0.17 29.52 15.40
CA HIS A 245 -1.02 28.53 14.74
C HIS A 245 -0.48 27.11 14.96
N SER A 246 -1.42 26.18 15.16
CA SER A 246 -1.13 24.76 15.22
C SER A 246 -0.96 24.22 13.81
N PRO A 247 0.07 23.40 13.51
CA PRO A 247 0.22 22.77 12.20
C PRO A 247 -1.04 22.02 11.77
N PHE A 248 -1.66 21.28 12.70
CA PHE A 248 -2.94 20.63 12.48
C PHE A 248 -4.07 21.40 13.19
N PRO A 249 -5.27 21.52 12.58
CA PRO A 249 -6.45 21.97 13.28
C PRO A 249 -6.72 21.13 14.53
N LYS A 250 -7.26 21.77 15.58
CA LYS A 250 -7.49 21.10 16.88
C LYS A 250 -8.31 19.81 16.77
N SER A 251 -9.32 19.79 15.91
CA SER A 251 -10.13 18.58 15.67
C SER A 251 -9.30 17.43 15.12
N VAL A 252 -8.46 17.69 14.12
CA VAL A 252 -7.57 16.69 13.50
C VAL A 252 -6.51 16.23 14.49
N ALA A 253 -5.91 17.16 15.24
CA ALA A 253 -4.93 16.83 16.26
C ALA A 253 -5.52 15.95 17.38
N ASN A 254 -6.77 16.19 17.77
CA ASN A 254 -7.48 15.35 18.74
C ASN A 254 -7.77 13.95 18.19
N VAL A 255 -8.17 13.83 16.92
CA VAL A 255 -8.37 12.53 16.25
C VAL A 255 -7.06 11.75 16.24
N LEU A 256 -5.97 12.36 15.77
CA LEU A 256 -4.64 11.77 15.80
C LEU A 256 -4.23 11.30 17.20
N ARG A 257 -4.48 12.13 18.22
CA ARG A 257 -4.14 11.81 19.61
C ARG A 257 -4.95 10.63 20.13
N SER A 258 -6.25 10.61 19.86
CA SER A 258 -7.15 9.52 20.25
C SER A 258 -6.75 8.20 19.62
N ILE A 259 -6.41 8.18 18.32
CA ILE A 259 -5.91 6.98 17.65
C ILE A 259 -4.65 6.49 18.37
N LEU A 260 -3.67 7.38 18.60
CA LEU A 260 -2.40 7.00 19.25
C LEU A 260 -2.60 6.44 20.65
N GLU A 261 -3.45 7.06 21.48
CA GLU A 261 -3.75 6.58 22.83
C GLU A 261 -4.35 5.17 22.80
N ILE A 262 -5.38 4.96 21.97
CA ILE A 262 -6.04 3.65 21.85
C ILE A 262 -5.07 2.60 21.29
N THR A 263 -4.33 2.91 20.21
CA THR A 263 -3.41 1.94 19.60
C THR A 263 -2.24 1.62 20.52
N ASN A 264 -1.73 2.57 21.31
CA ASN A 264 -0.65 2.29 22.26
C ASN A 264 -1.10 1.34 23.37
N GLU A 265 -2.30 1.54 23.90
CA GLU A 265 -2.86 0.65 24.94
C GLU A 265 -3.26 -0.72 24.35
N GLY A 266 -3.78 -0.72 23.12
CA GLY A 266 -4.20 -1.91 22.39
C GLY A 266 -3.04 -2.81 21.94
N SER A 267 -1.94 -2.22 21.47
CA SER A 267 -0.72 -2.95 21.09
C SER A 267 0.02 -3.59 22.28
N HIS A 268 -0.36 -3.25 23.51
CA HIS A 268 0.23 -3.83 24.74
C HIS A 268 -0.74 -4.75 25.49
N SER A 269 -1.81 -5.23 24.84
CA SER A 269 -2.81 -6.17 25.37
C SER A 269 -3.63 -5.69 26.59
N ASN A 270 -3.39 -4.49 27.11
CA ASN A 270 -4.15 -3.96 28.25
C ASN A 270 -5.60 -3.68 27.86
N LEU A 271 -5.79 -3.15 26.66
CA LEU A 271 -7.11 -2.78 26.16
C LEU A 271 -7.96 -3.99 25.75
N THR A 272 -7.33 -5.13 25.45
CA THR A 272 -8.02 -6.37 25.05
C THR A 272 -8.60 -7.14 26.24
N GLN A 273 -8.09 -6.90 27.46
CA GLN A 273 -8.56 -7.54 28.70
C GLN A 273 -9.85 -6.92 29.24
N ASP A 274 -10.03 -5.61 29.07
CA ASP A 274 -11.14 -4.86 29.67
C ASP A 274 -12.39 -4.75 28.77
N CYS A 275 -12.29 -5.14 27.50
CA CYS A 275 -13.38 -5.02 26.52
C CYS A 275 -13.96 -6.37 26.12
N THR A 276 -15.29 -6.47 26.04
CA THR A 276 -15.97 -7.60 25.38
C THR A 276 -15.59 -7.66 23.89
N PRO A 277 -15.68 -8.83 23.23
CA PRO A 277 -15.40 -8.95 21.80
C PRO A 277 -16.15 -7.92 20.94
N HIS A 278 -17.44 -7.70 21.21
CA HIS A 278 -18.25 -6.71 20.49
C HIS A 278 -17.73 -5.28 20.68
N GLN A 279 -17.39 -4.89 21.91
CA GLN A 279 -16.82 -3.56 22.19
C GLN A 279 -15.49 -3.36 21.46
N ARG A 280 -14.64 -4.40 21.42
CA ARG A 280 -13.38 -4.36 20.65
C ARG A 280 -13.63 -4.12 19.17
N THR A 281 -14.59 -4.83 18.58
CA THR A 281 -14.97 -4.65 17.17
C THR A 281 -15.43 -3.22 16.87
N TYR A 282 -16.32 -2.66 17.69
CA TYR A 282 -16.78 -1.27 17.50
C TYR A 282 -15.66 -0.25 17.69
N LEU A 283 -14.81 -0.46 18.70
CA LEU A 283 -13.67 0.43 18.94
C LEU A 283 -12.67 0.38 17.79
N LEU A 284 -12.32 -0.81 17.32
CA LEU A 284 -11.46 -1.00 16.14
C LEU A 284 -12.06 -0.32 14.91
N THR A 285 -13.36 -0.52 14.66
CA THR A 285 -14.09 0.15 13.56
C THR A 285 -13.97 1.67 13.67
N ALA A 286 -14.15 2.23 14.87
CA ALA A 286 -14.03 3.66 15.10
C ALA A 286 -12.60 4.16 14.87
N VAL A 287 -11.58 3.41 15.33
CA VAL A 287 -10.16 3.73 15.12
C VAL A 287 -9.81 3.73 13.64
N ILE A 288 -10.20 2.69 12.89
CA ILE A 288 -9.90 2.60 11.46
C ILE A 288 -10.58 3.73 10.69
N ASN A 289 -11.86 4.01 10.96
CA ASN A 289 -12.56 5.12 10.30
C ASN A 289 -11.94 6.49 10.60
N ASN A 290 -11.54 6.72 11.86
CA ASN A 290 -10.82 7.93 12.25
C ASN A 290 -9.45 8.03 11.55
N LEU A 291 -8.75 6.90 11.42
CA LEU A 291 -7.48 6.84 10.70
C LEU A 291 -7.66 7.14 9.21
N PHE A 292 -8.69 6.58 8.57
CA PHE A 292 -9.02 6.87 7.16
C PHE A 292 -9.36 8.35 6.95
N ALA A 293 -10.12 8.95 7.87
CA ALA A 293 -10.38 10.39 7.84
C ALA A 293 -9.07 11.20 8.00
N LEU A 294 -8.15 10.76 8.86
CA LEU A 294 -6.84 11.39 9.05
C LEU A 294 -5.95 11.25 7.80
N VAL A 295 -5.89 10.07 7.16
CA VAL A 295 -5.14 9.86 5.90
C VAL A 295 -5.68 10.78 4.82
N SER A 296 -7.01 10.78 4.65
CA SER A 296 -7.73 11.63 3.71
C SER A 296 -7.40 13.11 3.91
N TRP A 297 -7.54 13.61 5.14
CA TRP A 297 -7.22 15.00 5.46
C TRP A 297 -5.74 15.33 5.26
N THR A 298 -4.84 14.42 5.65
CA THR A 298 -3.40 14.61 5.52
C THR A 298 -3.01 14.74 4.05
N LYS A 299 -3.55 13.89 3.19
CA LYS A 299 -3.35 14.00 1.73
C LYS A 299 -3.72 15.40 1.25
N ASP A 300 -4.95 15.83 1.50
CA ASP A 300 -5.45 17.13 1.05
C ASP A 300 -4.66 18.29 1.63
N HIS A 301 -4.19 18.16 2.88
CA HIS A 301 -3.35 19.16 3.53
C HIS A 301 -1.98 19.25 2.86
N LEU A 302 -1.31 18.12 2.65
CA LEU A 302 0.04 18.04 2.08
C LEU A 302 0.08 18.41 0.58
N SER A 303 -1.04 18.31 -0.13
CA SER A 303 -1.15 18.74 -1.54
C SER A 303 -1.33 20.25 -1.73
N LYS A 304 -1.42 21.05 -0.67
CA LYS A 304 -1.62 22.50 -0.78
C LYS A 304 -0.33 23.23 -1.18
N ASN A 305 -0.44 24.15 -2.15
CA ASN A 305 0.68 24.96 -2.62
C ASN A 305 1.14 26.02 -1.60
N ASP A 306 0.28 26.40 -0.65
CA ASP A 306 0.52 27.47 0.33
C ASP A 306 0.89 26.93 1.72
N LEU A 307 1.40 25.70 1.80
CA LEU A 307 1.84 25.09 3.05
C LEU A 307 2.90 25.94 3.76
N GLN A 308 2.62 26.28 5.01
CA GLN A 308 3.57 27.01 5.85
C GLN A 308 4.65 26.07 6.37
N LYS A 309 5.81 26.09 5.70
CA LYS A 309 6.98 25.27 6.04
C LYS A 309 7.82 25.92 7.15
N LYS A 310 8.51 25.09 7.94
CA LYS A 310 9.48 25.48 8.97
C LYS A 310 8.97 26.50 10.00
N GLN A 311 7.71 26.41 10.39
CA GLN A 311 7.10 27.30 11.38
C GLN A 311 7.41 26.86 12.83
N TRP A 312 8.68 26.86 13.22
CA TRP A 312 9.08 26.58 14.60
C TRP A 312 10.39 27.23 15.04
N SER A 313 10.50 27.41 16.34
CA SER A 313 11.76 27.73 17.02
C SER A 313 12.34 26.47 17.66
N GLN A 314 13.66 26.34 17.63
CA GLN A 314 14.42 25.26 18.26
C GLN A 314 15.18 25.79 19.50
N THR A 315 15.26 25.00 20.56
CA THR A 315 16.07 25.33 21.74
C THR A 315 16.67 24.06 22.35
N SER A 316 17.95 24.10 22.71
CA SER A 316 18.62 23.05 23.47
C SER A 316 18.18 23.07 24.93
N VAL A 317 17.79 21.92 25.47
CA VAL A 317 17.38 21.78 26.87
C VAL A 317 18.57 21.31 27.71
N SER A 318 19.02 22.15 28.65
CA SER A 318 20.12 21.78 29.56
C SER A 318 19.70 20.65 30.49
N ARG A 319 20.53 19.61 30.66
CA ARG A 319 20.36 18.59 31.71
C ARG A 319 20.29 19.27 33.07
N ARG A 320 19.09 19.43 33.64
CA ARG A 320 18.96 19.70 35.08
C ARG A 320 19.50 18.46 35.79
N ARG A 321 20.70 18.56 36.38
CA ARG A 321 21.18 17.61 37.38
C ARG A 321 20.05 17.46 38.40
N ARG A 322 19.38 16.30 38.45
CA ARG A 322 18.54 15.94 39.60
C ARG A 322 19.48 15.97 40.79
N GLY A 323 19.41 17.04 41.60
CA GLY A 323 20.11 17.11 42.86
C GLY A 323 19.68 15.90 43.68
N SER A 324 20.66 15.05 44.02
CA SER A 324 20.57 14.12 45.12
C SER A 324 20.10 14.91 46.34
N ARG A 325 18.84 14.70 46.76
CA ARG A 325 18.46 15.02 48.13
C ARG A 325 19.04 13.90 48.97
N ASN A 326 20.14 14.21 49.65
CA ASN A 326 20.58 13.44 50.82
C ASN A 326 19.57 13.60 51.95
#